data_AF-A0A8R1E027-F1
#
_entry.id   AF-A0A8R1E027-F1
#
_cell.length_a   1.000
_cell.length_b   1.000
_cell.length_c   1.000
_cell.angle_alpha   90.00
_cell.angle_beta   90.00
_cell.angle_gamma   90.00
#
_symmetry.space_group_name_H-M   'P 1'
#
loop_
_entity.id
_entity.type
_entity.pdbx_description
1 polymer ?
#
loop_
_entity_poly.entity_id
_entity_poly.type
_entity_poly.pdbx_seq_one_letter_code
_entity_poly.pdbx_strand_id
1 'polypeptide(L)'
;MARRYDSRTTIFSPEGRLYQVEYAMEAISHAGTCLGILASDGIVVAAERKNVHKLLDDSVLTEKVYRLSDNISCTVAGITADANILINHLRWWAASYRNSYGEEMPVEQLVQNLCNEKQRYTQIGGKRPFGVSLLYVGWDKHYGYQLYQSDPSGNYTGWKATCIGSNHQAAVTLLKQEYKSPNLEEAKKLAIKVLWKTLDVKLASEKVEMAVLTRRDGKTVLEELSTKEVDALIAEHEKKEKEAESSEKK
;
A
#
# COMPACT_ATOMS: atom_id res chain seq x y z
N MET A 1 -29.93 9.81 30.16
CA MET A 1 -29.93 8.45 29.57
C MET A 1 -29.11 8.31 28.28
N ALA A 2 -28.85 9.36 27.49
CA ALA A 2 -28.11 9.26 26.21
C ALA A 2 -26.61 8.90 26.31
N ARG A 3 -25.93 9.16 27.45
CA ARG A 3 -24.50 8.82 27.64
C ARG A 3 -24.20 7.33 27.82
N ARG A 4 -25.21 6.47 28.00
CA ARG A 4 -25.03 5.04 28.32
C ARG A 4 -24.64 4.21 27.09
N TYR A 5 -24.97 4.68 25.90
CA TYR A 5 -24.63 4.04 24.62
C TYR A 5 -23.51 4.79 23.86
N ASP A 6 -22.93 5.82 24.47
CA ASP A 6 -21.85 6.61 23.89
C ASP A 6 -20.52 5.85 24.06
N SER A 7 -20.13 5.09 23.04
CA SER A 7 -18.92 4.28 23.01
C SER A 7 -17.70 5.19 22.83
N ARG A 8 -17.29 5.88 23.90
CA ARG A 8 -16.14 6.79 23.96
C ARG A 8 -14.94 6.28 23.15
N THR A 9 -14.78 6.78 21.92
CA THR A 9 -13.76 6.28 20.97
C THR A 9 -12.39 6.95 21.15
N THR A 10 -12.36 8.16 21.69
CA THR A 10 -11.18 9.04 21.80
C THR A 10 -10.68 9.16 23.25
N ILE A 11 -10.82 8.11 24.05
CA ILE A 11 -10.30 8.07 25.43
C ILE A 11 -9.17 7.07 25.55
N PHE A 12 -8.22 7.37 26.44
CA PHE A 12 -7.19 6.41 26.81
C PHE A 12 -7.79 5.27 27.64
N SER A 13 -7.26 4.07 27.41
CA SER A 13 -7.40 2.96 28.34
C SER A 13 -6.59 3.21 29.62
N PRO A 14 -6.83 2.45 30.70
CA PRO A 14 -6.00 2.51 31.91
C PRO A 14 -4.50 2.24 31.67
N GLU A 15 -4.17 1.56 30.56
CA GLU A 15 -2.78 1.27 30.14
C GLU A 15 -2.18 2.37 29.25
N GLY A 16 -2.90 3.46 28.99
CA GLY A 16 -2.44 4.54 28.10
C GLY A 16 -2.57 4.23 26.61
N ARG A 17 -3.45 3.29 26.22
CA ARG A 17 -3.65 2.84 24.84
C ARG A 17 -4.95 3.38 24.25
N LEU A 18 -5.05 3.46 22.92
CA LEU A 18 -6.28 3.82 22.21
C LEU A 18 -6.89 2.58 21.55
N TYR A 19 -7.81 1.90 22.25
CA TYR A 19 -8.37 0.62 21.78
C TYR A 19 -9.00 0.68 20.39
N GLN A 20 -9.66 1.79 20.02
CA GLN A 20 -10.25 1.93 18.68
C GLN A 20 -9.21 1.93 17.56
N VAL A 21 -8.01 2.47 17.83
CA VAL A 21 -6.91 2.44 16.86
C VAL A 21 -6.37 1.02 16.72
N GLU A 22 -6.27 0.28 17.82
CA GLU A 22 -5.80 -1.12 17.80
C GLU A 22 -6.78 -2.03 17.07
N TYR A 23 -8.08 -1.86 17.28
CA TYR A 23 -9.10 -2.59 16.54
C TYR A 23 -9.08 -2.25 15.05
N ALA A 24 -8.79 -0.99 14.69
CA ALA A 24 -8.61 -0.60 13.31
C ALA A 24 -7.36 -1.25 12.68
N MET A 25 -6.25 -1.34 13.43
CA MET A 25 -5.04 -2.04 12.99
C MET A 25 -5.30 -3.54 12.80
N GLU A 26 -6.07 -4.17 13.69
CA GLU A 26 -6.46 -5.57 13.55
C GLU A 26 -7.38 -5.77 12.33
N ALA A 27 -8.33 -4.88 12.09
CA ALA A 27 -9.16 -4.95 10.88
C ALA A 27 -8.33 -4.87 9.59
N ILE A 28 -7.24 -4.11 9.60
CA ILE A 28 -6.30 -4.03 8.48
C ILE A 28 -5.48 -5.31 8.35
N SER A 29 -5.13 -5.99 9.45
CA SER A 29 -4.44 -7.29 9.42
C SER A 29 -5.21 -8.32 8.60
N HIS A 30 -6.54 -8.24 8.56
CA HIS A 30 -7.40 -9.11 7.76
C HIS A 30 -7.67 -8.61 6.34
N ALA A 31 -7.21 -7.42 5.97
CA ALA A 31 -7.35 -6.91 4.61
C ALA A 31 -6.36 -7.59 3.64
N GLY A 32 -6.62 -7.50 2.34
CA GLY A 32 -5.71 -8.10 1.36
C GLY A 32 -4.32 -7.45 1.37
N THR A 33 -3.30 -8.28 1.24
CA THR A 33 -1.88 -7.91 1.34
C THR A 33 -1.51 -6.86 0.31
N CYS A 34 -0.75 -5.83 0.71
CA CYS A 34 -0.21 -4.81 -0.20
C CYS A 34 1.24 -4.53 0.18
N LEU A 35 2.15 -4.59 -0.78
CA LEU A 35 3.57 -4.33 -0.57
C LEU A 35 4.08 -3.24 -1.51
N GLY A 36 5.11 -2.54 -1.06
CA GLY A 36 5.85 -1.56 -1.84
C GLY A 36 7.35 -1.82 -1.72
N ILE A 37 8.07 -1.73 -2.84
CA ILE A 37 9.52 -1.92 -2.92
C ILE A 37 10.11 -0.76 -3.71
N LEU A 38 10.95 0.03 -3.04
CA LEU A 38 11.76 1.10 -3.63
C LEU A 38 12.95 0.48 -4.37
N ALA A 39 13.02 0.72 -5.67
CA ALA A 39 14.15 0.36 -6.52
C ALA A 39 15.00 1.61 -6.84
N SER A 40 16.16 1.41 -7.47
CA SER A 40 17.04 2.50 -7.89
C SER A 40 16.45 3.35 -9.02
N ASP A 41 15.69 2.73 -9.91
CA ASP A 41 15.13 3.29 -11.15
C ASP A 41 13.60 3.44 -11.13
N GLY A 42 12.93 3.06 -10.03
CA GLY A 42 11.49 3.22 -9.84
C GLY A 42 10.96 2.67 -8.52
N ILE A 43 9.65 2.49 -8.44
CA ILE A 43 8.97 1.87 -7.30
C ILE A 43 8.01 0.81 -7.81
N VAL A 44 8.05 -0.39 -7.22
CA VAL A 44 7.09 -1.47 -7.48
C VAL A 44 6.07 -1.50 -6.36
N VAL A 45 4.79 -1.54 -6.72
CA VAL A 45 3.68 -1.79 -5.80
C VAL A 45 2.99 -3.07 -6.24
N ALA A 46 2.71 -3.97 -5.31
CA ALA A 46 1.93 -5.16 -5.59
C ALA A 46 0.87 -5.36 -4.52
N ALA A 47 -0.35 -5.68 -4.94
CA ALA A 47 -1.50 -5.81 -4.06
C ALA A 47 -2.31 -7.06 -4.40
N GLU A 48 -2.80 -7.73 -3.36
CA GLU A 48 -3.70 -8.88 -3.46
C GLU A 48 -5.12 -8.40 -3.77
N ARG A 49 -5.68 -8.93 -4.86
CA ARG A 49 -7.10 -8.80 -5.20
C ARG A 49 -7.87 -9.90 -4.49
N LYS A 50 -8.62 -9.54 -3.44
CA LYS A 50 -9.50 -10.49 -2.70
C LYS A 50 -10.77 -10.85 -3.47
N ASN A 51 -11.31 -9.91 -4.23
CA ASN A 51 -12.54 -10.10 -5.00
C ASN A 51 -12.18 -10.55 -6.42
N VAL A 52 -12.09 -11.87 -6.64
CA VAL A 52 -11.78 -12.49 -7.94
C VAL A 52 -12.93 -13.36 -8.46
N HIS A 53 -14.16 -13.00 -8.10
CA HIS A 53 -15.33 -13.75 -8.56
C HIS A 53 -15.56 -13.51 -10.05
N LYS A 54 -15.75 -14.57 -10.84
CA LYS A 54 -15.96 -14.52 -12.32
C LYS A 54 -17.18 -13.71 -12.80
N LEU A 55 -18.02 -13.26 -11.86
CA LEU A 55 -19.20 -12.43 -12.16
C LEU A 55 -18.92 -10.94 -11.90
N LEU A 56 -17.74 -10.60 -11.40
CA LEU A 56 -17.31 -9.21 -11.35
C LEU A 56 -17.11 -8.73 -12.77
N ASP A 57 -17.56 -7.51 -13.01
CA ASP A 57 -17.37 -6.85 -14.28
C ASP A 57 -15.92 -6.35 -14.35
N ASP A 58 -15.11 -7.00 -15.18
CA ASP A 58 -13.71 -6.61 -15.41
C ASP A 58 -13.59 -5.22 -16.05
N SER A 59 -14.68 -4.64 -16.58
CA SER A 59 -14.69 -3.26 -17.07
C SER A 59 -14.74 -2.22 -15.95
N VAL A 60 -15.15 -2.61 -14.73
CA VAL A 60 -15.09 -1.78 -13.54
C VAL A 60 -13.77 -2.06 -12.83
N LEU A 61 -12.81 -1.17 -13.04
CA LEU A 61 -11.49 -1.17 -12.39
C LEU A 61 -11.64 -1.32 -10.86
N THR A 62 -11.50 -2.55 -10.39
CA THR A 62 -11.41 -2.88 -8.96
C THR A 62 -9.95 -2.73 -8.53
N GLU A 63 -9.43 -1.53 -8.71
CA GLU A 63 -8.05 -1.18 -8.43
C GLU A 63 -7.84 -1.05 -6.93
N LYS A 64 -6.72 -1.61 -6.46
CA LYS A 64 -6.15 -1.24 -5.16
C LYS A 64 -5.12 -0.13 -5.31
N VAL A 65 -4.60 0.10 -6.51
CA VAL A 65 -3.66 1.18 -6.80
C VAL A 65 -4.43 2.40 -7.32
N TYR A 66 -4.42 3.48 -6.55
CA TYR A 66 -5.11 4.72 -6.88
C TYR A 66 -4.10 5.80 -7.24
N ARG A 67 -4.28 6.41 -8.42
CA ARG A 67 -3.57 7.64 -8.77
C ARG A 67 -4.12 8.83 -7.97
N LEU A 68 -3.23 9.58 -7.31
CA LEU A 68 -3.57 10.74 -6.49
C LEU A 68 -3.27 12.06 -7.23
N SER A 69 -2.13 12.13 -7.89
CA SER A 69 -1.67 13.24 -8.72
C SER A 69 -0.88 12.71 -9.91
N ASP A 70 -0.19 13.59 -10.66
CA ASP A 70 0.70 13.15 -11.73
C ASP A 70 1.96 12.45 -11.22
N ASN A 71 2.41 12.79 -10.00
CA ASN A 71 3.64 12.30 -9.41
C ASN A 71 3.46 11.33 -8.23
N ILE A 72 2.24 11.16 -7.71
CA ILE A 72 1.94 10.36 -6.52
C ILE A 72 0.77 9.41 -6.77
N SER A 73 0.93 8.18 -6.32
CA SER A 73 -0.10 7.16 -6.24
C SER A 73 -0.10 6.50 -4.86
N CYS A 74 -1.16 5.78 -4.52
CA CYS A 74 -1.22 5.00 -3.29
C CYS A 74 -1.88 3.64 -3.49
N THR A 75 -1.52 2.68 -2.64
CA THR A 75 -2.29 1.44 -2.45
C THR A 75 -2.92 1.42 -1.07
N VAL A 76 -4.04 0.72 -0.94
CA VAL A 76 -4.86 0.71 0.28
C VAL A 76 -5.03 -0.69 0.85
N ALA A 77 -4.94 -0.80 2.17
CA ALA A 77 -5.35 -1.99 2.92
C ALA A 77 -6.26 -1.58 4.07
N GLY A 78 -7.41 -2.24 4.18
CA GLY A 78 -8.42 -1.97 5.20
C GLY A 78 -9.82 -1.84 4.61
N ILE A 79 -10.65 -0.98 5.21
CA ILE A 79 -12.03 -0.74 4.79
C ILE A 79 -12.05 0.13 3.53
N THR A 80 -12.48 -0.43 2.39
CA THR A 80 -12.50 0.27 1.08
C THR A 80 -13.37 1.54 1.10
N ALA A 81 -14.49 1.52 1.82
CA ALA A 81 -15.37 2.69 1.93
C ALA A 81 -14.68 3.89 2.60
N ASP A 82 -13.90 3.63 3.65
CA ASP A 82 -13.09 4.65 4.32
C ASP A 82 -11.97 5.13 3.39
N ALA A 83 -11.36 4.20 2.63
CA ALA A 83 -10.27 4.52 1.72
C ALA A 83 -10.71 5.50 0.63
N ASN A 84 -11.91 5.34 0.07
CA ASN A 84 -12.45 6.23 -0.96
C ASN A 84 -12.55 7.69 -0.49
N ILE A 85 -12.93 7.91 0.78
CA ILE A 85 -12.99 9.25 1.37
C ILE A 85 -11.58 9.85 1.47
N LEU A 86 -10.62 9.06 1.98
CA LEU A 86 -9.24 9.51 2.15
C LEU A 86 -8.55 9.79 0.80
N ILE A 87 -8.77 8.96 -0.21
CA ILE A 87 -8.28 9.16 -1.58
C ILE A 87 -8.83 10.46 -2.17
N ASN A 88 -10.11 10.75 -1.95
CA ASN A 88 -10.70 12.00 -2.44
C ASN A 88 -10.09 13.23 -1.76
N HIS A 89 -9.84 13.18 -0.45
CA HIS A 89 -9.13 14.25 0.26
C HIS A 89 -7.70 14.44 -0.27
N LEU A 90 -6.97 13.35 -0.48
CA LEU A 90 -5.61 13.37 -1.04
C LEU A 90 -5.57 14.04 -2.43
N ARG A 91 -6.47 13.64 -3.33
CA ARG A 91 -6.61 14.22 -4.68
C ARG A 91 -6.89 15.73 -4.60
N TRP A 92 -7.81 16.13 -3.72
CA TRP A 92 -8.14 17.53 -3.52
C TRP A 92 -6.95 18.35 -3.01
N TRP A 93 -6.23 17.85 -1.99
CA TRP A 93 -5.05 18.55 -1.47
C TRP A 93 -3.93 18.66 -2.50
N ALA A 94 -3.65 17.59 -3.26
CA ALA A 94 -2.64 17.63 -4.31
C ALA A 94 -2.98 18.65 -5.41
N ALA A 95 -4.24 18.65 -5.88
CA ALA A 95 -4.71 19.61 -6.87
C ALA A 95 -4.71 21.05 -6.34
N SER A 96 -5.15 21.26 -5.09
CA SER A 96 -5.16 22.57 -4.43
C SER A 96 -3.75 23.14 -4.26
N TYR A 97 -2.79 22.29 -3.87
CA TYR A 97 -1.38 22.67 -3.79
C TYR A 97 -0.86 23.10 -5.16
N ARG A 98 -1.07 22.29 -6.20
CA ARG A 98 -0.66 22.62 -7.57
C ARG A 98 -1.26 23.92 -8.07
N ASN A 99 -2.55 24.16 -7.78
CA ASN A 99 -3.23 25.40 -8.14
C ASN A 99 -2.64 26.62 -7.42
N SER A 100 -2.22 26.46 -6.16
CA SER A 100 -1.73 27.56 -5.32
C SER A 100 -0.26 27.90 -5.60
N TYR A 101 0.58 26.89 -5.81
CA TYR A 101 2.04 27.04 -5.92
C TYR A 101 2.56 26.88 -7.36
N GLY A 102 1.73 26.42 -8.29
CA GLY A 102 2.13 26.19 -9.69
C GLY A 102 3.07 24.99 -9.89
N GLU A 103 3.23 24.13 -8.88
CA GLU A 103 4.09 22.94 -8.93
C GLU A 103 3.47 21.73 -8.24
N GLU A 104 3.98 20.53 -8.56
CA GLU A 104 3.51 19.29 -7.94
C GLU A 104 3.86 19.24 -6.45
N MET A 105 2.92 18.72 -5.66
CA MET A 105 3.09 18.60 -4.22
C MET A 105 4.19 17.59 -3.86
N PRO A 106 5.11 17.92 -2.93
CA PRO A 106 6.07 16.96 -2.38
C PRO A 106 5.35 15.78 -1.70
N VAL A 107 5.91 14.57 -1.83
CA VAL A 107 5.22 13.34 -1.40
C VAL A 107 4.96 13.37 0.11
N GLU A 108 5.98 13.71 0.90
CA GLU A 108 5.86 13.76 2.36
C GLU A 108 4.79 14.74 2.85
N GLN A 109 4.68 15.93 2.25
CA GLN A 109 3.69 16.92 2.66
C GLN A 109 2.26 16.40 2.45
N LEU A 110 2.02 15.68 1.35
CA LEU A 110 0.70 15.08 1.09
C LEU A 110 0.36 14.01 2.15
N VAL A 111 1.34 13.17 2.49
CA VAL A 111 1.18 12.14 3.53
C VAL A 111 0.90 12.79 4.89
N GLN A 112 1.65 13.83 5.24
CA GLN A 112 1.48 14.55 6.50
C GLN A 112 0.08 15.17 6.63
N ASN A 113 -0.44 15.78 5.57
CA ASN A 113 -1.80 16.34 5.56
C ASN A 113 -2.87 15.28 5.87
N LEU A 114 -2.78 14.10 5.26
CA LEU A 114 -3.72 13.02 5.56
C LEU A 114 -3.55 12.48 6.98
N CYS A 115 -2.32 12.36 7.45
CA CYS A 115 -2.01 11.89 8.78
C CYS A 115 -2.58 12.81 9.86
N ASN A 116 -2.52 14.13 9.66
CA ASN A 116 -3.18 15.10 10.53
C ASN A 116 -4.71 14.93 10.56
N GLU A 117 -5.33 14.65 9.41
CA GLU A 117 -6.78 14.39 9.35
C GLU A 117 -7.15 13.09 10.07
N LYS A 118 -6.38 12.01 9.88
CA LYS A 118 -6.57 10.75 10.63
C LYS A 118 -6.41 10.96 12.14
N GLN A 119 -5.37 11.67 12.54
CA GLN A 119 -5.06 11.97 13.94
C GLN A 119 -6.21 12.76 14.60
N ARG A 120 -6.83 13.68 13.86
CA ARG A 120 -7.95 14.46 14.38
C ARG A 120 -9.12 13.58 14.81
N TYR A 121 -9.37 12.48 14.09
CA TYR A 121 -10.40 11.49 14.41
C TYR A 121 -10.05 10.60 15.62
N THR A 122 -8.77 10.50 15.99
CA THR A 122 -8.33 9.74 17.17
C THR A 122 -8.30 10.58 18.44
N GLN A 123 -8.20 11.91 18.31
CA GLN A 123 -8.12 12.83 19.45
C GLN A 123 -9.45 13.47 19.84
N ILE A 124 -10.27 13.88 18.86
CA ILE A 124 -11.46 14.69 19.11
C ILE A 124 -12.68 14.25 18.29
N GLY A 125 -13.86 14.60 18.78
CA GLY A 125 -15.13 14.46 18.04
C GLY A 125 -15.88 13.15 18.27
N GLY A 126 -15.33 12.19 19.03
CA GLY A 126 -16.04 10.95 19.39
C GLY A 126 -16.44 10.08 18.20
N LYS A 127 -15.72 10.21 17.07
CA LYS A 127 -15.93 9.40 15.87
C LYS A 127 -15.07 8.14 15.94
N ARG A 128 -15.44 7.10 15.19
CA ARG A 128 -14.54 5.96 14.95
C ARG A 128 -13.35 6.42 14.08
N PRO A 129 -12.14 5.86 14.27
CA PRO A 129 -11.02 6.12 13.37
C PRO A 129 -11.27 5.51 11.98
N PHE A 130 -10.47 5.95 11.01
CA PHE A 130 -10.44 5.34 9.68
C PHE A 130 -9.74 3.99 9.73
N GLY A 131 -10.42 2.93 9.30
CA GLY A 131 -9.89 1.57 9.30
C GLY A 131 -8.99 1.27 8.09
N VAL A 132 -8.06 2.17 7.75
CA VAL A 132 -7.25 2.08 6.53
C VAL A 132 -5.79 2.47 6.75
N SER A 133 -4.90 1.57 6.33
CA SER A 133 -3.49 1.87 6.09
C SER A 133 -3.27 2.11 4.59
N LEU A 134 -2.41 3.06 4.28
CA LEU A 134 -2.05 3.39 2.89
C LEU A 134 -0.54 3.27 2.72
N LEU A 135 -0.12 2.74 1.57
CA LEU A 135 1.24 2.93 1.08
C LEU A 135 1.20 4.00 -0.01
N TYR A 136 2.08 4.98 0.10
CA TYR A 136 2.22 6.06 -0.87
C TYR A 136 3.49 5.83 -1.64
N VAL A 137 3.40 5.95 -2.96
CA VAL A 137 4.54 5.89 -3.86
C VAL A 137 4.53 7.14 -4.71
N GLY A 138 5.69 7.77 -4.81
CA GLY A 138 5.79 8.98 -5.59
C GLY A 138 7.22 9.36 -5.90
N TRP A 139 7.33 10.39 -6.72
CA TRP A 139 8.58 11.04 -7.00
C TRP A 139 8.44 12.54 -6.76
N ASP A 140 9.43 13.16 -6.13
CA ASP A 140 9.59 14.61 -6.11
C ASP A 140 11.02 15.05 -6.40
N LYS A 141 11.17 16.36 -6.64
CA LYS A 141 12.44 17.00 -7.01
C LYS A 141 13.46 17.05 -5.87
N HIS A 142 13.05 16.79 -4.62
CA HIS A 142 13.88 16.96 -3.44
C HIS A 142 14.56 15.66 -3.03
N TYR A 143 13.80 14.57 -2.95
CA TYR A 143 14.33 13.26 -2.51
C TYR A 143 14.15 12.14 -3.54
N GLY A 144 13.64 12.45 -4.74
CA GLY A 144 13.45 11.45 -5.78
C GLY A 144 12.32 10.47 -5.45
N TYR A 145 12.53 9.19 -5.73
CA TYR A 145 11.55 8.14 -5.43
C TYR A 145 11.39 7.92 -3.93
N GLN A 146 10.14 7.92 -3.47
CA GLN A 146 9.79 7.81 -2.06
C GLN A 146 8.65 6.81 -1.87
N LEU A 147 8.77 6.01 -0.81
CA LEU A 147 7.74 5.10 -0.35
C LEU A 147 7.42 5.43 1.12
N TYR A 148 6.17 5.76 1.40
CA TYR A 148 5.68 6.01 2.75
C TYR A 148 4.57 5.03 3.10
N GLN A 149 4.41 4.78 4.40
CA GLN A 149 3.28 4.05 4.96
C GLN A 149 2.62 4.94 6.02
N SER A 150 1.28 4.95 6.04
CA SER A 150 0.50 5.52 7.15
C SER A 150 -0.44 4.49 7.74
N ASP A 151 -0.73 4.61 9.03
CA ASP A 151 -1.64 3.76 9.78
C ASP A 151 -2.91 4.53 10.24
N PRO A 152 -3.88 3.88 10.89
CA PRO A 152 -5.08 4.54 11.46
C PRO A 152 -4.80 5.55 12.57
N SER A 153 -3.64 5.50 13.22
CA SER A 153 -3.30 6.39 14.33
C SER A 153 -3.00 7.82 13.85
N GLY A 154 -2.68 7.96 12.56
CA GLY A 154 -2.15 9.19 11.97
C GLY A 154 -0.63 9.28 12.04
N ASN A 155 0.06 8.17 12.35
CA ASN A 155 1.50 8.10 12.18
C ASN A 155 1.85 7.71 10.73
N TYR A 156 2.99 8.20 10.26
CA TYR A 156 3.58 7.78 8.99
C TYR A 156 5.08 7.59 9.12
N THR A 157 5.61 6.70 8.27
CA THR A 157 7.04 6.37 8.23
C THR A 157 7.47 6.16 6.79
N GLY A 158 8.68 6.63 6.44
CA GLY A 158 9.32 6.36 5.15
C GLY A 158 10.00 4.99 5.15
N TRP A 159 9.87 4.25 4.04
CA TRP A 159 10.36 2.88 3.91
C TRP A 159 11.12 2.67 2.61
N LYS A 160 12.07 1.73 2.62
CA LYS A 160 12.69 1.19 1.40
C LYS A 160 11.90 0.01 0.83
N ALA A 161 11.36 -0.82 1.71
CA ALA A 161 10.38 -1.82 1.36
C ALA A 161 9.49 -2.05 2.57
N THR A 162 8.19 -2.21 2.35
CA THR A 162 7.23 -2.50 3.42
C THR A 162 6.03 -3.27 2.89
N CYS A 163 5.25 -3.82 3.81
CA CYS A 163 4.02 -4.54 3.53
C CYS A 163 2.97 -4.18 4.58
N ILE A 164 1.71 -4.07 4.15
CA ILE A 164 0.52 -3.89 4.98
C ILE A 164 -0.54 -4.93 4.59
N GLY A 165 -1.49 -5.18 5.48
CA GLY A 165 -2.55 -6.17 5.27
C GLY A 165 -2.21 -7.53 5.89
N SER A 166 -2.80 -8.57 5.32
CA SER A 166 -2.60 -9.96 5.73
C SER A 166 -1.16 -10.40 5.64
N ASN A 167 -0.72 -11.18 6.63
CA ASN A 167 0.61 -11.78 6.70
C ASN A 167 1.78 -10.78 6.55
N HIS A 168 1.57 -9.50 6.87
CA HIS A 168 2.59 -8.45 6.70
C HIS A 168 3.87 -8.71 7.50
N GLN A 169 3.78 -9.33 8.69
CA GLN A 169 4.97 -9.65 9.51
C GLN A 169 5.92 -10.63 8.80
N ALA A 170 5.36 -11.66 8.16
CA ALA A 170 6.13 -12.62 7.36
C ALA A 170 6.71 -11.94 6.11
N ALA A 171 5.92 -11.10 5.43
CA ALA A 171 6.37 -10.34 4.26
C ALA A 171 7.57 -9.44 4.60
N VAL A 172 7.47 -8.66 5.68
CA VAL A 172 8.53 -7.75 6.13
C VAL A 172 9.79 -8.52 6.52
N THR A 173 9.66 -9.69 7.14
CA THR A 173 10.81 -10.54 7.49
C THR A 173 11.55 -11.02 6.24
N LEU A 174 10.82 -11.46 5.20
CA LEU A 174 11.40 -11.86 3.92
C LEU A 174 12.04 -10.67 3.20
N LEU A 175 11.35 -9.53 3.14
CA LEU A 175 11.88 -8.29 2.56
C LEU A 175 13.19 -7.87 3.24
N LYS A 176 13.28 -7.97 4.56
CA LYS A 176 14.49 -7.63 5.32
C LYS A 176 15.70 -8.51 4.94
N GLN A 177 15.47 -9.77 4.60
CA GLN A 177 16.55 -10.71 4.23
C GLN A 177 17.01 -10.52 2.78
N GLU A 178 16.07 -10.23 1.88
CA GLU A 178 16.30 -10.28 0.43
C GLU A 178 16.51 -8.88 -0.20
N TYR A 179 16.08 -7.80 0.46
CA TYR A 179 16.21 -6.45 -0.07
C TYR A 179 17.68 -6.00 -0.09
N LYS A 180 18.22 -5.79 -1.30
CA LYS A 180 19.61 -5.34 -1.52
C LYS A 180 19.68 -4.16 -2.50
N SER A 181 18.83 -3.15 -2.30
CA SER A 181 18.71 -1.98 -3.19
C SER A 181 18.53 -2.40 -4.66
N PRO A 182 17.48 -3.17 -4.96
CA PRO A 182 17.28 -3.79 -6.26
C PRO A 182 17.06 -2.75 -7.36
N ASN A 183 17.34 -3.13 -8.61
CA ASN A 183 16.75 -2.45 -9.77
C ASN A 183 15.26 -2.87 -9.91
N LEU A 184 14.54 -2.24 -10.84
CA LEU A 184 13.12 -2.44 -11.02
C LEU A 184 12.74 -3.89 -11.36
N GLU A 185 13.53 -4.56 -12.20
CA GLU A 185 13.29 -5.95 -12.60
C GLU A 185 13.53 -6.92 -11.43
N GLU A 186 14.56 -6.70 -10.64
CA GLU A 186 14.81 -7.43 -9.40
C GLU A 186 13.72 -7.18 -8.36
N ALA A 187 13.23 -5.93 -8.25
CA ALA A 187 12.15 -5.57 -7.34
C ALA A 187 10.83 -6.26 -7.72
N LYS A 188 10.50 -6.36 -9.02
CA LYS A 188 9.34 -7.14 -9.51
C LYS A 188 9.44 -8.60 -9.11
N LYS A 189 10.62 -9.22 -9.29
CA LYS A 189 10.85 -10.63 -8.91
C LYS A 189 10.76 -10.84 -7.41
N LEU A 190 11.30 -9.89 -6.63
CA LEU A 190 11.21 -9.93 -5.17
C LEU A 190 9.75 -9.76 -4.69
N ALA A 191 8.97 -8.88 -5.31
CA ALA A 191 7.55 -8.72 -5.01
C ALA A 191 6.79 -10.04 -5.21
N ILE A 192 7.00 -10.72 -6.34
CA ILE A 192 6.39 -12.03 -6.61
C ILE A 192 6.85 -13.09 -5.61
N LYS A 193 8.14 -13.15 -5.27
CA LYS A 193 8.68 -14.08 -4.27
C LYS A 193 8.04 -13.88 -2.89
N VAL A 194 7.82 -12.62 -2.49
CA VAL A 194 7.16 -12.30 -1.22
C VAL A 194 5.70 -12.72 -1.27
N LEU A 195 4.96 -12.31 -2.30
CA LEU A 195 3.55 -12.70 -2.46
C LEU A 195 3.34 -14.21 -2.52
N TRP A 196 4.23 -14.93 -3.20
CA TRP A 196 4.22 -16.39 -3.30
C TRP A 196 4.30 -17.06 -1.92
N LYS A 197 5.11 -16.52 -1.01
CA LYS A 197 5.28 -17.07 0.34
C LYS A 197 4.23 -16.58 1.35
N THR A 198 3.62 -15.41 1.13
CA THR A 198 2.71 -14.81 2.10
C THR A 198 1.23 -14.99 1.78
N LEU A 199 0.89 -15.35 0.54
CA LEU A 199 -0.49 -15.65 0.19
C LEU A 199 -0.82 -17.09 0.58
N ASP A 200 -1.94 -17.27 1.27
CA ASP A 200 -2.43 -18.59 1.69
C ASP A 200 -2.96 -19.43 0.51
N VAL A 201 -3.09 -18.83 -0.67
CA VAL A 201 -3.61 -19.45 -1.88
C VAL A 201 -2.58 -19.37 -2.99
N LYS A 202 -2.59 -20.37 -3.88
CA LYS A 202 -1.73 -20.38 -5.07
C LYS A 202 -1.82 -19.04 -5.81
N LEU A 203 -0.65 -18.48 -6.08
CA LEU A 203 -0.47 -17.25 -6.84
C LEU A 203 -1.00 -17.42 -8.26
N ALA A 204 -1.84 -16.49 -8.69
CA ALA A 204 -2.36 -16.39 -10.05
C ALA A 204 -2.41 -14.91 -10.44
N SER A 205 -2.20 -14.60 -11.72
CA SER A 205 -2.23 -13.21 -12.21
C SER A 205 -3.54 -12.49 -11.89
N GLU A 206 -4.68 -13.18 -11.94
CA GLU A 206 -5.99 -12.60 -11.59
C GLU A 206 -6.07 -12.09 -10.14
N LYS A 207 -5.26 -12.66 -9.24
CA LYS A 207 -5.25 -12.34 -7.80
C LYS A 207 -4.24 -11.27 -7.41
N VAL A 208 -3.41 -10.82 -8.33
CA VAL A 208 -2.35 -9.86 -8.06
C VAL A 208 -2.47 -8.68 -9.00
N GLU A 209 -2.57 -7.51 -8.42
CA GLU A 209 -2.41 -6.25 -9.12
C GLU A 209 -0.99 -5.76 -8.87
N MET A 210 -0.26 -5.43 -9.92
CA MET A 210 1.11 -4.92 -9.80
C MET A 210 1.26 -3.70 -10.67
N ALA A 211 1.76 -2.63 -10.07
CA ALA A 211 1.98 -1.35 -10.73
C ALA A 211 3.39 -0.86 -10.46
N VAL A 212 3.91 -0.10 -11.41
CA VAL A 212 5.28 0.40 -11.40
C VAL A 212 5.27 1.89 -11.64
N LEU A 213 5.93 2.63 -10.76
CA LEU A 213 6.13 4.06 -10.89
C LEU A 213 7.56 4.31 -11.35
N THR A 214 7.71 4.89 -12.54
CA THR A 214 9.00 5.26 -13.14
C THR A 214 8.99 6.71 -13.62
N ARG A 215 10.17 7.24 -13.94
CA ARG A 215 10.35 8.57 -14.51
C ARG A 215 10.87 8.44 -15.93
N ARG A 216 10.09 8.90 -16.91
CA ARG A 216 10.43 8.90 -18.35
C ARG A 216 10.34 10.32 -18.86
N ASP A 217 11.40 10.82 -19.50
CA ASP A 217 11.46 12.17 -20.08
C ASP A 217 11.04 13.30 -19.10
N GLY A 218 11.44 13.16 -17.84
CA GLY A 218 11.10 14.13 -16.78
C GLY A 218 9.66 14.06 -16.27
N LYS A 219 8.84 13.11 -16.75
CA LYS A 219 7.47 12.85 -16.28
C LYS A 219 7.40 11.57 -15.48
N THR A 220 6.60 11.59 -14.42
CA THR A 220 6.29 10.38 -13.65
C THR A 220 5.21 9.59 -14.38
N VAL A 221 5.42 8.29 -14.53
CA VAL A 221 4.53 7.38 -15.24
C VAL A 221 4.24 6.20 -14.33
N LEU A 222 2.95 6.00 -14.04
CA LEU A 222 2.43 4.82 -13.35
C LEU A 222 1.93 3.84 -14.41
N GLU A 223 2.53 2.66 -14.48
CA GLU A 223 2.13 1.59 -15.40
C GLU A 223 1.68 0.38 -14.61
N GLU A 224 0.44 -0.02 -14.84
CA GLU A 224 -0.07 -1.31 -14.36
C GLU A 224 0.43 -2.42 -15.28
N LEU A 225 0.94 -3.48 -14.68
CA LEU A 225 1.42 -4.64 -15.42
C LEU A 225 0.21 -5.44 -15.92
N SER A 226 0.28 -5.83 -17.18
CA SER A 226 -0.74 -6.70 -17.77
C SER A 226 -0.70 -8.10 -17.15
N THR A 227 -1.83 -8.81 -17.20
CA THR A 227 -1.92 -10.20 -16.70
C THR A 227 -0.84 -11.10 -17.30
N LYS A 228 -0.51 -10.92 -18.58
CA LYS A 228 0.55 -11.67 -19.28
C LYS A 228 1.94 -11.44 -18.70
N GLU A 229 2.26 -10.21 -18.32
CA GLU A 229 3.55 -9.87 -17.70
C GLU A 229 3.65 -10.44 -16.29
N VAL A 230 2.55 -10.36 -15.52
CA VAL A 230 2.46 -10.96 -14.19
C VAL A 230 2.62 -12.49 -14.30
N ASP A 231 1.94 -13.15 -15.24
CA ASP A 231 2.07 -14.59 -15.47
C ASP A 231 3.49 -15.00 -15.84
N ALA A 232 4.19 -14.20 -16.66
CA ALA A 232 5.59 -14.45 -17.01
C ALA A 232 6.50 -14.41 -15.77
N LEU A 233 6.31 -13.44 -14.88
CA LEU A 233 7.07 -13.32 -13.63
C LEU A 233 6.76 -14.48 -12.66
N ILE A 234 5.50 -14.90 -12.57
CA ILE A 234 5.10 -16.08 -11.77
C ILE A 234 5.76 -17.34 -12.33
N ALA A 235 5.71 -17.55 -13.65
CA ALA A 235 6.32 -18.71 -14.29
C ALA A 235 7.85 -18.74 -14.14
N GLU A 236 8.51 -17.57 -14.19
CA GLU A 236 9.94 -17.47 -13.90
C GLU A 236 10.25 -17.88 -12.44
N HIS A 237 9.43 -17.43 -11.49
CA HIS A 237 9.59 -17.78 -10.09
C HIS A 237 9.36 -19.29 -9.83
N GLU A 238 8.32 -19.87 -10.42
CA GLU A 238 8.04 -21.32 -10.31
C GLU A 238 9.21 -22.18 -10.83
N LYS A 239 9.87 -21.76 -11.91
CA LYS A 239 11.05 -22.47 -12.44
C LYS A 239 12.21 -22.41 -11.46
N LYS A 240 12.48 -21.23 -10.88
CA LYS A 240 13.56 -21.04 -9.91
C LYS A 240 13.35 -21.85 -8.63
N GLU A 241 12.14 -21.93 -8.12
CA GLU A 241 11.83 -22.77 -6.94
C GLU A 241 12.04 -24.25 -7.26
N LYS A 242 11.60 -24.74 -8.43
CA LYS A 242 11.86 -26.14 -8.86
C LYS A 242 13.34 -26.45 -9.01
N GLU A 243 14.12 -25.51 -9.56
CA GLU A 243 15.58 -25.66 -9.68
C GLU A 243 16.25 -25.71 -8.30
N ALA A 244 15.86 -24.83 -7.38
CA ALA A 244 16.35 -24.83 -6.00
C ALA A 244 16.04 -26.15 -5.27
N GLU A 245 14.80 -26.65 -5.35
CA GLU A 245 14.41 -27.95 -4.77
C GLU A 245 15.17 -29.14 -5.39
N SER A 246 15.48 -29.07 -6.69
CA SER A 246 16.26 -30.11 -7.37
C SER A 246 17.74 -30.10 -6.97
N SER A 247 18.26 -28.94 -6.57
CA SER A 247 19.63 -28.77 -6.09
C SER A 247 19.80 -29.16 -4.62
N GLU A 248 18.77 -29.00 -3.78
CA GLU A 248 18.77 -29.45 -2.38
C GLU A 248 18.60 -30.97 -2.22
N LYS A 249 18.05 -31.64 -3.25
CA LYS A 249 17.87 -33.11 -3.27
C LYS A 249 19.08 -33.88 -3.83
N LYS A 250 20.14 -33.20 -4.24
CA LYS A 250 21.42 -33.78 -4.69
C LYS A 250 22.49 -33.58 -3.63
#